data_AF-V9G420-F1
#
_entry.id   AF-V9G420-F1
#
_cell.length_a   1.000
_cell.length_b   1.000
_cell.length_c   1.000
_cell.angle_alpha   90.00
_cell.angle_beta   90.00
_cell.angle_gamma   90.00
#
_symmetry.space_group_name_H-M   'P 1'
#
loop_
_entity.id
_entity.type
_entity.pdbx_description
1 polymer ?
#
loop_
_entity_poly.entity_id
_entity_poly.type
_entity_poly.pdbx_seq_one_letter_code
_entity_poly.pdbx_strand_id
1 'polypeptide(L)'
;MVMHLSRFSNNVYLHVKWFADRLDWVPLSFPSVITLTFLFWLAFTLFTLSIACAVHEPLGRMGPIVSLHHVLHRLRPHTGVILRIGLAVGLMLQLLSGSYLAPEFRTDSMWIIVGLFTAAACLLYQRTLPLSGAILFLLYTQASLTYGIFHSMDYLIYLGIVYHLFVCNTPLKHTASPVLYICTGMSLAWLAMEKLTIPELACTVMGGYGLPTFGFTIEHFVLISAFIELGLAWAFIMGMLNRFTA
;
A
#
# COMPACT_ATOMS: atom_id res chain seq x y z
N MET A 1 -35.44 -6.52 -32.60
CA MET A 1 -34.97 -5.39 -31.77
C MET A 1 -34.13 -5.97 -30.64
N VAL A 2 -32.84 -6.21 -30.93
CA VAL A 2 -31.88 -6.77 -29.97
C VAL A 2 -30.83 -5.69 -29.77
N MET A 3 -30.80 -5.11 -28.58
CA MET A 3 -29.84 -4.08 -28.18
C MET A 3 -28.46 -4.70 -28.07
N HIS A 4 -27.57 -4.30 -28.96
CA HIS A 4 -26.13 -4.56 -28.86
C HIS A 4 -25.56 -3.69 -27.72
N LEU A 5 -25.27 -4.30 -26.57
CA LEU A 5 -24.46 -3.68 -25.52
C LEU A 5 -22.99 -3.72 -25.98
N SER A 6 -22.60 -2.71 -26.76
CA SER A 6 -21.22 -2.46 -27.14
C SER A 6 -20.50 -1.61 -26.10
N ARG A 7 -19.23 -1.95 -25.85
CA ARG A 7 -18.17 -1.18 -25.17
C ARG A 7 -18.18 -1.16 -23.63
N PHE A 8 -17.70 -2.25 -23.05
CA PHE A 8 -16.76 -2.16 -21.95
C PHE A 8 -15.35 -2.41 -22.50
N SER A 9 -14.60 -1.33 -22.73
CA SER A 9 -13.17 -1.40 -22.99
C SER A 9 -12.48 -1.75 -21.67
N ASN A 10 -12.32 -3.04 -21.38
CA ASN A 10 -11.56 -3.53 -20.23
C ASN A 10 -10.06 -3.38 -20.50
N ASN A 11 -9.55 -2.14 -20.41
CA ASN A 11 -8.13 -1.95 -20.13
C ASN A 11 -7.94 -2.10 -18.63
N VAL A 12 -7.70 -3.34 -18.19
CA VAL A 12 -7.24 -3.62 -16.83
C VAL A 12 -5.76 -3.24 -16.78
N TYR A 13 -5.47 -2.07 -16.23
CA TYR A 13 -4.09 -1.65 -15.98
C TYR A 13 -3.61 -2.32 -14.68
N LEU A 14 -2.61 -3.21 -14.81
CA LEU A 14 -1.91 -3.91 -13.74
C LEU A 14 -0.74 -3.07 -13.22
N HIS A 15 -0.37 -3.19 -11.95
CA HIS A 15 0.31 -2.13 -11.20
C HIS A 15 1.84 -2.05 -11.28
N VAL A 16 2.59 -3.10 -11.61
CA VAL A 16 4.05 -2.97 -11.87
C VAL A 16 4.43 -2.47 -13.30
N LYS A 17 3.58 -1.63 -13.90
CA LYS A 17 3.76 -1.02 -15.24
C LYS A 17 4.74 0.16 -15.34
N TRP A 18 5.21 0.75 -14.23
CA TRP A 18 6.07 1.96 -14.26
C TRP A 18 7.46 1.79 -14.92
N PHE A 19 7.88 0.56 -15.20
CA PHE A 19 9.19 0.23 -15.75
C PHE A 19 9.15 -0.63 -17.02
N ALA A 20 7.95 -1.00 -17.50
CA ALA A 20 7.79 -1.93 -18.61
C ALA A 20 6.96 -1.31 -19.74
N ASP A 21 7.55 -1.25 -20.95
CA ASP A 21 6.94 -0.64 -22.15
C ASP A 21 5.73 -1.43 -22.71
N ARG A 22 5.45 -2.64 -22.19
CA ARG A 22 4.33 -3.49 -22.64
C ARG A 22 3.22 -3.53 -21.61
N LEU A 23 1.98 -3.32 -22.08
CA LEU A 23 0.77 -3.28 -21.23
C LEU A 23 -0.02 -4.60 -21.23
N ASP A 24 0.47 -5.62 -21.93
CA ASP A 24 -0.32 -6.76 -22.42
C ASP A 24 -0.17 -8.01 -21.53
N TRP A 25 0.11 -7.83 -20.24
CA TRP A 25 0.40 -8.94 -19.35
C TRP A 25 -0.88 -9.64 -18.91
N VAL A 26 -1.01 -10.89 -19.31
CA VAL A 26 -2.13 -11.76 -18.92
C VAL A 26 -1.73 -12.46 -17.62
N PRO A 27 -2.55 -12.42 -16.56
CA PRO A 27 -2.27 -13.15 -15.34
C PRO A 27 -2.15 -14.64 -15.62
N LEU A 28 -1.16 -15.28 -15.00
CA LEU A 28 -0.96 -16.72 -15.08
C LEU A 28 -2.18 -17.44 -14.54
N SER A 29 -2.51 -18.57 -15.15
CA SER A 29 -3.57 -19.44 -14.65
C SER A 29 -3.20 -20.00 -13.27
N PHE A 30 -4.18 -20.19 -12.38
CA PHE A 30 -3.95 -20.73 -11.04
C PHE A 30 -3.10 -22.01 -10.99
N PRO A 31 -3.29 -23.00 -11.89
CA PRO A 31 -2.44 -24.19 -11.92
C PRO A 31 -0.96 -23.91 -12.21
N SER A 32 -0.67 -22.83 -12.95
CA SER A 32 0.71 -22.42 -13.26
C SER A 32 1.38 -21.72 -12.09
N VAL A 33 0.60 -21.08 -11.20
CA VAL A 33 1.12 -20.38 -10.01
C VAL A 33 1.39 -21.35 -8.86
N ILE A 34 0.51 -22.34 -8.66
CA ILE A 34 0.60 -23.30 -7.55
C ILE A 34 1.63 -24.40 -7.88
N THR A 35 2.90 -24.05 -7.73
CA THR A 35 4.04 -24.96 -7.87
C THR A 35 4.47 -25.54 -6.52
N LEU A 36 5.34 -26.56 -6.53
CA LEU A 36 5.93 -27.08 -5.30
C LEU A 36 6.70 -26.00 -4.53
N THR A 37 7.40 -25.13 -5.24
CA THR A 37 8.12 -23.98 -4.67
C THR A 37 7.16 -22.99 -4.02
N PHE A 38 6.02 -22.70 -4.67
CA PHE A 38 4.96 -21.87 -4.08
C PHE A 38 4.43 -22.48 -2.77
N LEU A 39 4.11 -23.78 -2.78
CA LEU A 39 3.59 -24.48 -1.59
C LEU A 39 4.61 -24.49 -0.45
N PHE A 40 5.89 -24.68 -0.76
CA PHE A 40 6.97 -24.60 0.22
C PHE A 40 7.01 -23.22 0.89
N TRP A 41 7.03 -22.14 0.11
CA TRP A 41 7.07 -20.78 0.66
C TRP A 41 5.79 -20.39 1.39
N LEU A 42 4.63 -20.85 0.92
CA LEU A 42 3.37 -20.68 1.64
C LEU A 42 3.43 -21.35 3.01
N ALA A 43 3.85 -22.62 3.06
CA ALA A 43 4.00 -23.35 4.32
C ALA A 43 5.03 -22.67 5.25
N PHE A 44 6.17 -22.23 4.70
CA PHE A 44 7.20 -21.52 5.44
C PHE A 44 6.69 -20.20 6.03
N THR A 45 5.96 -19.40 5.26
CA THR A 45 5.37 -18.14 5.73
C THR A 45 4.32 -18.40 6.80
N LEU A 46 3.41 -19.36 6.60
CA LEU A 46 2.41 -19.71 7.61
C LEU A 46 3.04 -20.22 8.90
N PHE A 47 4.09 -21.04 8.81
CA PHE A 47 4.86 -21.50 9.96
C PHE A 47 5.53 -20.34 10.69
N THR A 48 6.18 -19.43 9.95
CA THR A 48 6.84 -18.24 10.51
C THR A 48 5.84 -17.30 11.19
N LEU A 49 4.68 -17.04 10.57
CA LEU A 49 3.61 -16.24 11.18
C LEU A 49 3.05 -16.92 12.44
N SER A 50 2.88 -18.25 12.40
CA SER A 50 2.42 -19.01 13.56
C SER A 50 3.40 -18.92 14.74
N ILE A 51 4.70 -19.05 14.47
CA ILE A 51 5.75 -18.81 15.46
C ILE A 51 5.69 -17.38 15.96
N ALA A 52 5.57 -16.39 15.07
CA ALA A 52 5.49 -14.99 15.45
C ALA A 52 4.32 -14.72 16.41
N CYS A 53 3.16 -15.35 16.18
CA CYS A 53 2.02 -15.27 17.09
C CYS A 53 2.29 -15.97 18.43
N ALA A 54 2.85 -17.18 18.41
CA ALA A 54 3.12 -17.94 19.64
C ALA A 54 4.18 -17.27 20.52
N VAL A 55 5.18 -16.66 19.90
CA VAL A 55 6.32 -16.01 20.57
C VAL A 55 6.01 -14.56 20.95
N HIS A 56 4.95 -13.95 20.42
CA HIS A 56 4.60 -12.55 20.68
C HIS A 56 4.48 -12.22 22.17
N GLU A 57 3.74 -13.04 22.92
CA GLU A 57 3.50 -12.81 24.35
C GLU A 57 4.76 -12.96 25.22
N PRO A 58 5.58 -14.03 25.08
CA PRO A 58 6.82 -14.13 25.85
C PRO A 58 7.86 -13.06 25.47
N LEU A 59 7.97 -12.68 24.18
CA LEU A 59 8.88 -11.61 23.76
C LEU A 59 8.49 -10.26 24.35
N GLY A 60 7.19 -9.96 24.42
CA GLY A 60 6.68 -8.70 24.99
C GLY A 60 7.07 -8.48 26.46
N ARG A 61 7.44 -9.54 27.19
CA ARG A 61 7.86 -9.48 28.61
C ARG A 61 9.38 -9.34 28.78
N MET A 62 10.16 -9.39 27.70
CA MET A 62 11.60 -9.24 27.76
C MET A 62 11.99 -7.78 28.02
N GLY A 63 12.87 -7.54 29.00
CA GLY A 63 13.35 -6.22 29.39
C GLY A 63 13.73 -5.26 28.24
N PRO A 64 14.53 -5.67 27.22
CA PRO A 64 14.87 -4.78 26.11
C PRO A 64 13.65 -4.38 25.25
N ILE A 65 12.69 -5.28 25.07
CA ILE A 65 11.47 -5.02 24.28
C ILE A 65 10.54 -4.07 25.04
N VAL A 66 10.43 -4.22 26.37
CA VAL A 66 9.68 -3.29 27.23
C VAL A 66 10.29 -1.89 27.19
N SER A 67 11.62 -1.78 27.23
CA SER A 67 12.32 -0.50 27.12
C SER A 67 12.06 0.17 25.77
N LEU A 68 12.16 -0.58 24.67
CA LEU A 68 11.83 -0.10 23.32
C LEU A 68 10.37 0.35 23.22
N HIS A 69 9.44 -0.40 23.81
CA HIS A 69 8.03 -0.05 23.85
C HIS A 69 7.79 1.26 24.61
N HIS A 70 8.49 1.50 25.71
CA HIS A 70 8.39 2.76 26.45
C HIS A 70 8.89 3.96 25.63
N VAL A 71 9.94 3.79 24.83
CA VAL A 71 10.44 4.82 23.91
C VAL A 71 9.41 5.09 22.80
N LEU A 72 8.86 4.03 22.19
CA LEU A 72 7.82 4.14 21.16
C LEU A 72 6.54 4.78 21.70
N HIS A 73 6.14 4.45 22.93
CA HIS A 73 4.95 5.03 23.56
C HIS A 73 5.10 6.55 23.76
N ARG A 74 6.33 7.05 23.97
CA ARG A 74 6.60 8.49 24.03
C ARG A 74 6.35 9.21 22.70
N LEU A 75 6.43 8.49 21.57
CA LEU A 75 6.15 9.02 20.23
C LEU A 75 4.65 8.99 19.89
N ARG A 76 3.84 8.21 20.60
CA ARG A 76 2.39 8.05 20.36
C ARG A 76 1.61 9.37 20.27
N PRO A 77 1.84 10.39 21.12
CA PRO A 77 1.15 11.68 20.99
C PRO A 77 1.46 12.40 19.67
N HIS A 78 2.61 12.09 19.06
CA HIS A 78 3.09 12.73 17.83
C HIS A 78 2.67 11.98 16.56
N THR A 79 2.07 10.79 16.65
CA THR A 79 1.69 9.97 15.48
C THR A 79 0.84 10.76 14.46
N GLY A 80 -0.13 11.54 14.93
CA GLY A 80 -0.95 12.37 14.04
C GLY A 80 -0.16 13.49 13.36
N VAL A 81 0.85 14.05 14.03
CA VAL A 81 1.74 15.07 13.45
C VAL A 81 2.69 14.44 12.43
N ILE A 82 3.26 13.26 12.75
CA ILE A 82 4.13 12.50 11.85
C ILE A 82 3.38 12.16 10.56
N LEU A 83 2.15 11.66 10.66
CA LEU A 83 1.31 11.37 9.49
C LEU A 83 1.10 12.62 8.63
N ARG A 84 0.74 13.75 9.24
CA ARG A 84 0.47 15.00 8.53
C ARG A 84 1.71 15.56 7.84
N ILE A 85 2.86 15.56 8.52
CA ILE A 85 4.12 16.04 7.96
C ILE A 85 4.58 15.11 6.83
N GLY A 86 4.58 13.79 7.07
CA GLY A 86 4.95 12.81 6.06
C GLY A 86 4.08 12.90 4.81
N LEU A 87 2.76 13.05 4.99
CA LEU A 87 1.82 13.25 3.89
C LEU A 87 2.07 14.57 3.16
N ALA A 88 2.26 15.68 3.88
CA ALA A 88 2.55 16.97 3.26
C ALA A 88 3.85 16.94 2.43
N VAL A 89 4.91 16.32 2.97
CA VAL A 89 6.17 16.10 2.25
C VAL A 89 5.94 15.21 1.02
N GLY A 90 5.21 14.11 1.15
CA GLY A 90 4.88 13.23 0.03
C GLY A 90 4.13 13.94 -1.10
N LEU A 91 3.11 14.75 -0.77
CA LEU A 91 2.36 15.54 -1.75
C LEU A 91 3.24 16.61 -2.41
N MET A 92 4.17 17.23 -1.66
CA MET A 92 5.12 18.19 -2.23
C MET A 92 6.12 17.51 -3.18
N LEU A 93 6.64 16.33 -2.81
CA LEU A 93 7.52 15.56 -3.69
C LEU A 93 6.81 15.16 -5.00
N GLN A 94 5.54 14.78 -4.92
CA GLN A 94 4.70 14.48 -6.09
C GLN A 94 4.52 15.70 -6.98
N LEU A 95 4.21 16.86 -6.39
CA LEU A 95 4.08 18.12 -7.12
C LEU A 95 5.39 18.52 -7.84
N LEU A 96 6.54 18.28 -7.21
CA LEU A 96 7.86 18.50 -7.84
C LEU A 96 8.17 17.48 -8.94
N SER A 97 7.68 16.25 -8.79
CA SER A 97 7.88 15.17 -9.77
C SER A 97 6.89 15.25 -10.94
N GLY A 98 5.90 16.14 -10.88
CA GLY A 98 4.83 16.25 -11.88
C GLY A 98 3.81 15.11 -11.82
N SER A 99 3.71 14.42 -10.68
CA SER A 99 2.81 13.29 -10.44
C SER A 99 1.86 13.56 -9.26
N TYR A 100 0.89 12.69 -9.01
CA TYR A 100 -0.03 12.83 -7.86
C TYR A 100 -0.39 11.46 -7.27
N LEU A 101 -0.38 11.29 -5.94
CA LEU A 101 -0.59 10.02 -5.20
C LEU A 101 0.42 8.89 -5.50
N ALA A 102 0.83 8.72 -6.75
CA ALA A 102 1.81 7.76 -7.24
C ALA A 102 2.72 8.42 -8.29
N PRO A 103 3.97 7.95 -8.49
CA PRO A 103 4.88 8.49 -9.52
C PRO A 103 4.31 8.44 -10.95
N GLU A 104 3.49 7.44 -11.26
CA GLU A 104 2.94 7.19 -12.59
C GLU A 104 1.69 8.02 -12.91
N PHE A 105 0.99 8.51 -11.90
CA PHE A 105 -0.20 9.32 -12.13
C PHE A 105 0.22 10.72 -12.53
N ARG A 106 0.20 10.98 -13.82
CA ARG A 106 0.66 12.25 -14.39
C ARG A 106 -0.32 13.37 -14.09
N THR A 107 0.23 14.54 -13.82
CA THR A 107 -0.55 15.72 -13.50
C THR A 107 -0.92 16.46 -14.79
N ASP A 108 -1.91 15.95 -15.51
CA ASP A 108 -2.30 16.47 -16.82
C ASP A 108 -3.23 17.70 -16.76
N SER A 109 -3.69 18.07 -15.56
CA SER A 109 -4.68 19.12 -15.36
C SER A 109 -4.34 20.05 -14.21
N MET A 110 -4.62 21.34 -14.41
CA MET A 110 -4.37 22.39 -13.41
C MET A 110 -5.14 22.15 -12.10
N TRP A 111 -6.34 21.56 -12.16
CA TRP A 111 -7.11 21.29 -10.94
C TRP A 111 -6.42 20.26 -10.03
N ILE A 112 -5.65 19.32 -10.59
CA ILE A 112 -4.88 18.32 -9.84
C ILE A 112 -3.73 19.00 -9.10
N ILE A 113 -2.99 19.89 -9.78
CA ILE A 113 -1.90 20.70 -9.20
C ILE A 113 -2.44 21.55 -8.04
N VAL A 114 -3.52 22.29 -8.30
CA VAL A 114 -4.17 23.14 -7.31
C VAL A 114 -4.69 22.29 -6.15
N GLY A 115 -5.26 21.12 -6.43
CA GLY A 115 -5.71 20.15 -5.44
C GLY A 115 -4.57 19.69 -4.53
N LEU A 116 -3.46 19.21 -5.09
CA LEU A 116 -2.28 18.77 -4.32
C LEU A 116 -1.73 19.88 -3.44
N PHE A 117 -1.54 21.08 -4.00
CA PHE A 117 -1.04 22.24 -3.25
C PHE A 117 -2.00 22.62 -2.12
N THR A 118 -3.31 22.68 -2.40
CA THR A 118 -4.33 23.02 -1.42
C THR A 118 -4.43 21.96 -0.32
N ALA A 119 -4.38 20.68 -0.67
CA ALA A 119 -4.38 19.59 0.30
C ALA A 119 -3.17 19.70 1.24
N ALA A 120 -1.97 19.88 0.68
CA ALA A 120 -0.75 20.03 1.48
C ALA A 120 -0.79 21.27 2.40
N ALA A 121 -1.29 22.41 1.92
CA ALA A 121 -1.48 23.60 2.75
C ALA A 121 -2.51 23.37 3.88
N CYS A 122 -3.61 22.67 3.58
CA CYS A 122 -4.64 22.31 4.55
C CYS A 122 -4.14 21.34 5.63
N LEU A 123 -3.07 20.58 5.39
CA LEU A 123 -2.47 19.72 6.40
C LEU A 123 -1.75 20.48 7.51
N LEU A 124 -1.46 21.77 7.35
CA LEU A 124 -0.79 22.59 8.37
C LEU A 124 -1.70 22.92 9.56
N TYR A 125 -3.00 23.08 9.33
CA TYR A 125 -3.97 23.42 10.38
C TYR A 125 -4.91 22.25 10.70
N GLN A 126 -5.18 22.02 11.99
CA GLN A 126 -6.02 20.90 12.43
C GLN A 126 -7.48 21.02 11.97
N ARG A 127 -8.00 22.25 11.83
CA ARG A 127 -9.40 22.49 11.41
C ARG A 127 -9.62 22.19 9.93
N THR A 128 -8.58 22.23 9.11
CA THR A 128 -8.65 22.04 7.65
C THR A 128 -8.32 20.60 7.21
N LEU A 129 -8.05 19.69 8.15
CA LEU A 129 -7.81 18.28 7.86
C LEU A 129 -8.94 17.59 7.08
N PRO A 130 -10.24 17.73 7.41
CA PRO A 130 -11.29 17.11 6.61
C PRO A 130 -11.34 17.67 5.18
N LEU A 131 -10.96 18.94 4.97
CA LEU A 131 -10.87 19.52 3.63
C LEU A 131 -9.73 18.87 2.83
N SER A 132 -8.55 18.68 3.44
CA SER A 132 -7.47 17.92 2.82
C SER A 132 -7.89 16.48 2.50
N GLY A 133 -8.63 15.82 3.41
CA GLY A 133 -9.16 14.47 3.19
C GLY A 133 -10.11 14.41 1.99
N ALA A 134 -11.01 15.39 1.86
CA ALA A 134 -11.93 15.49 0.72
C ALA A 134 -11.18 15.67 -0.60
N ILE A 135 -10.16 16.53 -0.65
CA ILE A 135 -9.36 16.74 -1.86
C ILE A 135 -8.60 15.45 -2.23
N LEU A 136 -7.97 14.79 -1.26
CA LEU A 136 -7.26 13.52 -1.50
C LEU A 136 -8.21 12.42 -1.99
N PHE A 137 -9.44 12.37 -1.45
CA PHE A 137 -10.45 11.43 -1.92
C PHE A 137 -10.86 11.68 -3.38
N LEU A 138 -11.03 12.94 -3.77
CA LEU A 138 -11.33 13.32 -5.15
C LEU A 138 -10.16 12.96 -6.08
N LEU A 139 -8.92 13.24 -5.67
CA LEU A 139 -7.72 12.86 -6.41
C LEU A 139 -7.62 11.33 -6.58
N TYR A 140 -7.89 10.58 -5.52
CA TYR A 140 -7.89 9.10 -5.57
C TYR A 140 -8.97 8.59 -6.53
N THR A 141 -10.19 9.12 -6.42
CA THR A 141 -11.30 8.76 -7.31
C THR A 141 -10.96 9.07 -8.76
N GLN A 142 -10.36 10.22 -9.05
CA GLN A 142 -9.88 10.55 -10.39
C GLN A 142 -8.84 9.56 -10.90
N ALA A 143 -7.86 9.17 -10.05
CA ALA A 143 -6.88 8.16 -10.41
C ALA A 143 -7.56 6.82 -10.74
N SER A 144 -8.49 6.36 -9.91
CA SER A 144 -9.26 5.14 -10.17
C SER A 144 -10.06 5.19 -11.47
N LEU A 145 -10.62 6.35 -11.82
CA LEU A 145 -11.37 6.54 -13.07
C LEU A 145 -10.47 6.61 -14.31
N THR A 146 -9.28 7.22 -14.17
CA THR A 146 -8.36 7.46 -15.29
C THR A 146 -7.50 6.23 -15.58
N TYR A 147 -6.95 5.62 -14.54
CA TYR A 147 -6.01 4.50 -14.64
C TYR A 147 -6.64 3.14 -14.31
N GLY A 148 -7.88 3.12 -13.82
CA GLY A 148 -8.61 1.89 -13.50
C GLY A 148 -8.56 1.51 -12.02
N ILE A 149 -9.59 0.80 -11.58
CA ILE A 149 -9.79 0.46 -10.17
C ILE A 149 -8.70 -0.47 -9.65
N PHE A 150 -8.34 -1.51 -10.41
CA PHE A 150 -7.30 -2.48 -10.04
C PHE A 150 -5.94 -1.81 -9.82
N HIS A 151 -5.61 -0.81 -10.62
CA HIS A 151 -4.38 -0.06 -10.47
C HIS A 151 -4.38 0.83 -9.21
N SER A 152 -5.54 1.39 -8.87
CA SER A 152 -5.67 2.18 -7.64
C SER A 152 -5.65 1.32 -6.36
N MET A 153 -5.84 -0.01 -6.47
CA MET A 153 -5.89 -0.90 -5.30
C MET A 153 -4.55 -1.01 -4.56
N ASP A 154 -3.43 -0.83 -5.26
CA ASP A 154 -2.11 -0.75 -4.62
C ASP A 154 -1.93 0.50 -3.76
N TYR A 155 -2.80 1.48 -3.95
CA TYR A 155 -2.79 2.76 -3.26
C TYR A 155 -3.95 2.90 -2.26
N LEU A 156 -4.55 1.78 -1.83
CA LEU A 156 -5.64 1.78 -0.82
C LEU A 156 -5.24 2.45 0.49
N ILE A 157 -3.93 2.53 0.82
CA ILE A 157 -3.41 3.32 1.94
C ILE A 157 -3.94 4.76 1.95
N TYR A 158 -4.13 5.39 0.78
CA TYR A 158 -4.69 6.74 0.70
C TYR A 158 -6.14 6.81 1.19
N LEU A 159 -6.96 5.78 0.99
CA LEU A 159 -8.30 5.73 1.57
C LEU A 159 -8.24 5.65 3.10
N GLY A 160 -7.27 4.91 3.64
CA GLY A 160 -6.99 4.89 5.08
C GLY A 160 -6.57 6.27 5.62
N ILE A 161 -5.72 6.98 4.89
CA ILE A 161 -5.29 8.35 5.21
C ILE A 161 -6.48 9.32 5.14
N VAL A 162 -7.29 9.26 4.09
CA VAL A 162 -8.51 10.07 3.92
C VAL A 162 -9.43 9.88 5.13
N TYR A 163 -9.72 8.63 5.49
CA TYR A 163 -10.53 8.31 6.67
C TYR A 163 -9.92 8.89 7.95
N HIS A 164 -8.61 8.74 8.14
CA HIS A 164 -7.90 9.29 9.29
C HIS A 164 -8.08 10.81 9.39
N LEU A 165 -7.94 11.54 8.27
CA LEU A 165 -8.08 13.00 8.23
C LEU A 165 -9.49 13.47 8.58
N PHE A 166 -10.53 12.73 8.18
CA PHE A 166 -11.92 13.03 8.56
C PHE A 166 -12.20 12.77 10.04
N VAL A 167 -11.60 11.71 10.60
CA VAL A 167 -11.99 11.16 11.90
C VAL A 167 -11.08 11.64 13.05
N CYS A 168 -9.90 12.20 12.75
CA CYS A 168 -8.91 12.59 13.76
C CYS A 168 -9.43 13.56 14.85
N ASN A 169 -10.41 14.42 14.52
CA ASN A 169 -11.01 15.40 15.44
C ASN A 169 -12.41 14.97 15.94
N THR A 170 -12.83 13.74 15.71
CA THR A 170 -14.17 13.23 16.07
C THR A 170 -14.04 12.15 17.16
N PRO A 171 -15.14 11.75 17.84
CA PRO A 171 -15.08 10.66 18.83
C PRO A 171 -14.62 9.32 18.24
N LEU A 172 -14.70 9.16 16.92
CA LEU A 172 -14.25 7.99 16.19
C LEU A 172 -12.72 7.92 16.02
N LYS A 173 -11.93 8.89 16.51
CA LYS A 173 -10.45 8.90 16.35
C LYS A 173 -9.74 7.58 16.70
N HIS A 174 -10.32 6.77 17.58
CA HIS A 174 -9.78 5.47 17.98
C HIS A 174 -9.82 4.42 16.85
N THR A 175 -10.72 4.55 15.87
CA THR A 175 -10.82 3.67 14.70
C THR A 175 -9.86 4.07 13.58
N ALA A 176 -9.26 5.28 13.65
CA ALA A 176 -8.42 5.81 12.58
C ALA A 176 -7.15 4.96 12.36
N SER A 177 -6.48 4.51 13.42
CA SER A 177 -5.29 3.65 13.29
C SER A 177 -5.63 2.25 12.75
N PRO A 178 -6.64 1.52 13.28
CA PRO A 178 -7.08 0.24 12.71
C PRO A 178 -7.41 0.32 11.21
N VAL A 179 -8.18 1.34 10.79
CA VAL A 179 -8.55 1.50 9.37
C VAL A 179 -7.32 1.78 8.50
N LEU A 180 -6.41 2.65 8.96
CA LEU A 180 -5.17 2.92 8.24
C LEU A 180 -4.34 1.64 8.06
N TYR A 181 -4.21 0.82 9.10
CA TYR A 181 -3.47 -0.44 9.01
C TYR A 181 -4.15 -1.46 8.09
N ILE A 182 -5.47 -1.59 8.14
CA ILE A 182 -6.20 -2.48 7.22
C ILE A 182 -6.01 -2.03 5.78
N CYS A 183 -6.16 -0.73 5.48
CA CYS A 183 -5.94 -0.19 4.14
C CYS A 183 -4.50 -0.41 3.63
N THR A 184 -3.50 -0.18 4.48
CA THR A 184 -2.09 -0.48 4.16
C THR A 184 -1.88 -1.97 3.93
N GLY A 185 -2.43 -2.82 4.79
CA GLY A 185 -2.33 -4.28 4.65
C GLY A 185 -2.99 -4.78 3.37
N MET A 186 -4.17 -4.25 3.01
CA MET A 186 -4.84 -4.57 1.74
C MET A 186 -4.03 -4.13 0.52
N SER A 187 -3.37 -2.97 0.58
CA SER A 187 -2.46 -2.49 -0.47
C SER A 187 -1.31 -3.48 -0.68
N LEU A 188 -0.67 -3.90 0.41
CA LEU A 188 0.43 -4.88 0.38
C LEU A 188 -0.03 -6.27 -0.07
N ALA A 189 -1.21 -6.71 0.34
CA ALA A 189 -1.78 -7.99 -0.09
C ALA A 189 -2.04 -8.00 -1.59
N TRP A 190 -2.55 -6.89 -2.13
CA TRP A 190 -2.79 -6.75 -3.56
C TRP A 190 -1.47 -6.74 -4.35
N LEU A 191 -0.46 -5.99 -3.90
CA LEU A 191 0.89 -6.01 -4.49
C LEU A 191 1.51 -7.41 -4.50
N ALA A 192 1.38 -8.15 -3.39
CA ALA A 192 1.83 -9.53 -3.30
C ALA A 192 1.09 -10.43 -4.31
N MET A 193 -0.23 -10.29 -4.43
CA MET A 193 -1.04 -11.03 -5.40
C MET A 193 -0.62 -10.75 -6.84
N GLU A 194 -0.29 -9.50 -7.19
CA GLU A 194 0.25 -9.18 -8.52
C GLU A 194 1.57 -9.89 -8.80
N LYS A 195 2.50 -9.91 -7.84
CA LYS A 195 3.77 -10.62 -8.00
C LYS A 195 3.60 -12.13 -8.15
N LEU A 196 2.58 -12.72 -7.51
CA LEU A 196 2.27 -14.14 -7.63
C LEU A 196 1.62 -14.49 -8.97
N THR A 197 0.73 -13.63 -9.47
CA THR A 197 -0.07 -13.90 -10.67
C THR A 197 0.59 -13.40 -11.95
N ILE A 198 1.39 -12.34 -11.87
CA ILE A 198 2.09 -11.71 -13.00
C ILE A 198 3.56 -11.44 -12.60
N PRO A 199 4.35 -12.50 -12.33
CA PRO A 199 5.72 -12.36 -11.85
C PRO A 199 6.65 -11.66 -12.87
N GLU A 200 6.36 -11.81 -14.16
CA GLU A 200 7.16 -11.23 -15.25
C GLU A 200 7.29 -9.72 -15.14
N LEU A 201 6.26 -9.05 -14.61
CA LEU A 201 6.24 -7.61 -14.40
C LEU A 201 7.34 -7.22 -13.40
N ALA A 202 7.44 -7.90 -12.26
CA ALA A 202 8.51 -7.68 -11.29
C ALA A 202 9.89 -8.17 -11.78
N CYS A 203 9.94 -9.30 -12.50
CA CYS A 203 11.18 -9.84 -13.05
C CYS A 203 11.83 -8.87 -14.06
N THR A 204 11.02 -8.22 -14.91
CA THR A 204 11.49 -7.25 -15.90
C THR A 204 12.16 -6.05 -15.23
N VAL A 205 11.57 -5.54 -14.15
CA VAL A 205 12.15 -4.46 -13.34
C VAL A 205 13.49 -4.86 -12.75
N MET A 206 13.52 -6.02 -12.11
CA MET A 206 14.73 -6.51 -11.44
C MET A 206 15.87 -6.74 -12.42
N GLY A 207 15.56 -7.32 -13.59
CA GLY A 207 16.53 -7.50 -14.68
C GLY A 207 16.99 -6.18 -15.28
N GLY A 208 16.07 -5.23 -15.51
CA GLY A 208 16.37 -3.93 -16.12
C GLY A 208 17.23 -3.02 -15.25
N TYR A 209 17.03 -3.03 -13.93
CA TYR A 209 17.77 -2.19 -12.99
C TYR A 209 18.90 -2.90 -12.24
N GLY A 210 19.14 -4.19 -12.52
CA GLY A 210 20.23 -4.96 -11.89
C GLY A 210 20.10 -5.07 -10.37
N LEU A 211 18.88 -5.24 -9.85
CA LEU A 211 18.63 -5.28 -8.41
C LEU A 211 19.25 -6.54 -7.77
N PRO A 212 19.82 -6.43 -6.55
CA PRO A 212 20.49 -7.55 -5.90
C PRO A 212 19.50 -8.66 -5.52
N THR A 213 19.76 -9.89 -5.98
CA THR A 213 18.92 -11.07 -5.70
C THR A 213 19.42 -11.95 -4.54
N PHE A 214 20.49 -11.52 -3.84
CA PHE A 214 21.10 -12.23 -2.71
C PHE A 214 21.45 -13.71 -2.98
N GLY A 215 21.85 -14.04 -4.22
CA GLY A 215 22.21 -15.40 -4.62
C GLY A 215 21.04 -16.25 -5.10
N PHE A 216 19.81 -15.73 -5.07
CA PHE A 216 18.64 -16.37 -5.70
C PHE A 216 18.55 -15.99 -7.17
N THR A 217 17.82 -16.80 -7.94
CA THR A 217 17.36 -16.39 -9.27
C THR A 217 16.28 -15.30 -9.12
N ILE A 218 16.12 -14.45 -10.15
CA ILE A 218 15.15 -13.33 -10.12
C ILE A 218 13.74 -13.85 -9.81
N GLU A 219 13.31 -14.93 -10.47
CA GLU A 219 11.99 -15.53 -10.27
C GLU A 219 11.76 -16.00 -8.83
N HIS A 220 12.75 -16.66 -8.24
CA HIS A 220 12.65 -17.12 -6.86
C HIS A 220 12.64 -15.95 -5.88
N PHE A 221 13.44 -14.92 -6.13
CA PHE A 221 13.44 -13.71 -5.31
C PHE A 221 12.09 -12.99 -5.37
N VAL A 222 11.51 -12.82 -6.56
CA VAL A 222 10.17 -12.21 -6.72
C VAL A 222 9.12 -13.00 -5.94
N LEU A 223 9.12 -14.33 -6.07
CA LEU A 223 8.21 -15.21 -5.33
C LEU A 223 8.36 -15.06 -3.81
N ILE A 224 9.61 -15.09 -3.30
CA ILE A 224 9.89 -14.89 -1.88
C ILE A 224 9.41 -13.52 -1.41
N SER A 225 9.68 -12.46 -2.19
CA SER A 225 9.26 -11.10 -1.86
C SER A 225 7.74 -10.96 -1.77
N ALA A 226 6.99 -11.66 -2.62
CA ALA A 226 5.54 -11.67 -2.59
C ALA A 226 5.01 -12.30 -1.29
N PHE A 227 5.62 -13.39 -0.82
CA PHE A 227 5.25 -14.01 0.45
C PHE A 227 5.63 -13.16 1.67
N ILE A 228 6.74 -12.43 1.61
CA ILE A 228 7.11 -11.45 2.66
C ILE A 228 6.07 -10.33 2.73
N GLU A 229 5.68 -9.76 1.58
CA GLU A 229 4.64 -8.72 1.51
C GLU A 229 3.28 -9.23 1.98
N LEU A 230 2.91 -10.47 1.64
CA LEU A 230 1.69 -11.11 2.12
C LEU A 230 1.72 -11.32 3.65
N GLY A 231 2.86 -11.72 4.21
CA GLY A 231 3.04 -11.85 5.65
C GLY A 231 2.94 -10.50 6.38
N LEU A 232 3.53 -9.44 5.81
CA LEU A 232 3.40 -8.08 6.32
C LEU A 232 1.96 -7.58 6.24
N ALA A 233 1.28 -7.81 5.11
CA ALA A 233 -0.12 -7.48 4.91
C ALA A 233 -1.00 -8.09 6.00
N TRP A 234 -0.81 -9.39 6.26
CA TRP A 234 -1.52 -10.11 7.32
C TRP A 234 -1.21 -9.52 8.71
N ALA A 235 0.05 -9.20 9.01
CA ALA A 235 0.44 -8.58 10.29
C ALA A 235 -0.19 -7.19 10.51
N PHE A 236 -0.37 -6.41 9.43
CA PHE A 236 -1.10 -5.14 9.46
C PHE A 236 -2.59 -5.34 9.71
N ILE A 237 -3.24 -6.25 8.97
CA ILE A 237 -4.69 -6.50 9.06
C ILE A 237 -5.05 -7.07 10.44
N MET A 238 -4.26 -7.99 10.97
CA MET A 238 -4.46 -8.55 12.32
C MET A 238 -4.08 -7.60 13.45
N GLY A 239 -3.53 -6.42 13.12
CA GLY A 239 -3.16 -5.42 14.10
C GLY A 239 -2.02 -5.84 15.01
N MET A 240 -1.20 -6.82 14.61
CA MET A 240 0.00 -7.20 15.36
C MET A 240 0.98 -6.03 15.48
N LEU A 241 1.05 -5.19 14.44
CA LEU A 241 1.83 -3.95 14.45
C LEU A 241 1.18 -2.84 15.28
N ASN A 242 -0.15 -2.78 15.35
CA ASN A 242 -0.90 -1.80 16.12
C ASN A 242 -0.72 -2.00 17.64
N ARG A 243 -0.55 -3.25 18.09
CA ARG A 243 -0.34 -3.59 19.51
C ARG A 243 0.96 -3.04 20.11
N PHE A 244 1.95 -2.69 19.30
CA PHE A 244 3.14 -1.98 19.79
C PHE A 244 2.87 -0.50 20.13
N THR A 245 1.68 0.01 19.77
CA THR A 245 1.26 1.41 19.99
C THR A 245 -0.01 1.56 20.84
N ALA A 246 -0.62 0.43 21.25
CA ALA A 246 -1.84 0.40 22.07
C ALA A 246 -1.54 0.74 23.53
#